data_AF-O54211-F1
#
_entry.id   AF-O54211-F1
#
_cell.length_a   1.000
_cell.length_b   1.000
_cell.length_c   1.000
_cell.angle_alpha   90.00
_cell.angle_beta   90.00
_cell.angle_gamma   90.00
#
_symmetry.space_group_name_H-M   'P 1'
#
loop_
_entity.id
_entity.type
_entity.pdbx_description
1 polymer ?
#
loop_
_entity_poly.entity_id
_entity_poly.type
_entity_poly.pdbx_seq_one_letter_code
_entity_poly.pdbx_strand_id
1 'polypeptide(L)'
;YIDEETMHLHHGKHHNTYVNNVNAALRKHPEIGEDLERLLADVESIPTDIRQAVINNGGGHLNHALFWELMTPEETAPSAELAADLEATFGSFDDFKTAFTTAATTRFGSGWAWLVVNKEGKLEVMSTANQDTPISEGKTPILGI
;
A
#
# COMPACT_ATOMS: atom_id res chain seq x y z
N TYR A 1 -2.02 2.46 20.58
CA TYR A 1 -1.57 1.19 19.97
C TYR A 1 -0.17 1.31 19.38
N ILE A 2 0.11 2.40 18.66
CA ILE A 2 1.46 2.76 18.19
C ILE A 2 1.96 3.92 19.04
N ASP A 3 3.24 3.92 19.43
CA ASP A 3 3.85 4.98 20.24
C ASP A 3 4.18 6.24 19.43
N GLU A 4 4.22 7.38 20.12
CA GLU A 4 4.46 8.69 19.51
C GLU A 4 5.83 8.78 18.81
N GLU A 5 6.88 8.21 19.39
CA GLU A 5 8.23 8.26 18.83
C GLU A 5 8.27 7.57 17.46
N THR A 6 7.67 6.38 17.37
CA THR A 6 7.51 5.65 16.11
C THR A 6 6.73 6.48 15.09
N MET A 7 5.62 7.12 15.47
CA MET A 7 4.85 7.95 14.53
C MET A 7 5.67 9.13 13.97
N HIS A 8 6.44 9.83 14.82
CA HIS A 8 7.32 10.92 14.39
C HIS A 8 8.42 10.45 13.44
N LEU A 9 9.06 9.31 13.74
CA LEU A 9 10.11 8.76 12.89
C LEU A 9 9.54 8.22 11.57
N HIS A 10 8.45 7.47 11.64
CA HIS A 10 7.85 6.80 10.49
C HIS A 10 7.29 7.81 9.48
N HIS A 11 6.62 8.88 9.94
CA HIS A 11 6.18 9.97 9.07
C HIS A 11 7.31 10.95 8.72
N GLY A 12 7.96 11.54 9.73
CA GLY A 12 8.92 12.63 9.55
C GLY A 12 10.27 12.23 8.94
N LYS A 13 10.65 10.95 9.02
CA LYS A 13 11.91 10.43 8.46
C LYS A 13 11.68 9.44 7.33
N HIS A 14 11.03 8.30 7.61
CA HIS A 14 10.90 7.22 6.61
C HIS A 14 10.05 7.66 5.42
N HIS A 15 8.80 8.07 5.65
CA HIS A 15 7.92 8.55 4.59
C HIS A 15 8.53 9.75 3.83
N ASN A 16 9.07 10.74 4.55
CA ASN A 16 9.75 11.88 3.93
C ASN A 16 10.94 11.49 3.03
N THR A 17 11.69 10.44 3.40
CA THR A 17 12.80 9.95 2.57
C THR A 17 12.30 9.41 1.23
N TYR A 18 11.19 8.65 1.23
CA TYR A 18 10.57 8.17 0.00
C TYR A 18 10.11 9.33 -0.90
N VAL A 19 9.43 10.33 -0.33
CA VAL A 19 8.99 11.53 -1.06
C VAL A 19 10.17 12.27 -1.70
N ASN A 20 11.25 12.50 -0.94
CA ASN A 20 12.43 13.20 -1.46
C ASN A 20 13.10 12.43 -2.60
N ASN A 21 13.24 11.11 -2.46
CA ASN A 21 13.90 10.27 -3.44
C ASN A 21 13.09 10.11 -4.72
N VAL A 22 11.76 9.93 -4.62
CA VAL A 22 10.91 9.82 -5.82
C VAL A 22 10.89 11.14 -6.60
N ASN A 23 10.79 12.28 -5.90
CA ASN A 23 10.91 13.60 -6.52
C ASN A 23 12.26 13.79 -7.23
N ALA A 24 13.36 13.33 -6.64
CA ALA A 24 14.67 13.39 -7.28
C ALA A 24 14.77 12.50 -8.53
N ALA A 25 14.12 11.33 -8.52
CA ALA A 25 14.05 10.44 -9.68
C ALA A 25 13.23 11.05 -10.83
N LEU A 26 12.02 11.54 -10.53
CA LEU A 26 11.10 12.12 -11.52
C LEU A 26 11.66 13.37 -12.21
N ARG A 27 12.49 14.17 -11.53
CA ARG A 27 13.16 15.33 -12.15
C ARG A 27 14.05 14.99 -13.36
N LYS A 28 14.51 13.74 -13.48
CA LYS A 28 15.29 13.30 -14.65
C LYS A 28 14.42 13.12 -15.89
N HIS A 29 13.12 12.89 -15.69
CA HIS A 29 12.13 12.58 -16.72
C HIS A 29 10.83 13.38 -16.50
N PRO A 30 10.85 14.73 -16.59
CA PRO A 30 9.65 15.53 -16.34
C PRO A 30 8.48 15.21 -17.29
N GLU A 31 8.76 14.61 -18.45
CA GLU A 31 7.76 14.23 -19.45
C GLU A 31 6.78 13.13 -19.01
N ILE A 32 7.15 12.31 -18.02
CA ILE A 32 6.26 11.23 -17.52
C ILE A 32 5.27 11.72 -16.45
N GLY A 33 5.45 12.95 -15.97
CA GLY A 33 4.64 13.53 -14.88
C GLY A 33 4.93 12.92 -13.51
N GLU A 34 4.02 13.17 -12.57
CA GLU A 34 4.18 12.80 -11.14
C GLU A 34 3.03 11.96 -10.58
N ASP A 35 2.11 11.50 -11.45
CA ASP A 35 1.03 10.60 -11.06
C ASP A 35 1.57 9.19 -10.78
N LEU A 36 1.91 8.93 -9.51
CA LEU A 36 2.55 7.69 -9.09
C LEU A 36 1.63 6.48 -9.18
N GLU A 37 0.31 6.63 -9.00
CA GLU A 37 -0.61 5.51 -9.17
C GLU A 37 -0.60 5.03 -10.62
N ARG A 38 -0.67 5.97 -11.57
CA ARG A 38 -0.56 5.68 -13.01
C ARG A 38 0.79 5.07 -13.37
N LEU A 39 1.88 5.63 -12.84
CA LEU A 39 3.24 5.15 -13.14
C LEU A 39 3.48 3.75 -12.58
N LEU A 40 3.03 3.48 -11.35
CA LEU A 40 3.21 2.16 -10.72
C LEU A 40 2.23 1.11 -11.27
N ALA A 41 1.11 1.50 -11.88
CA ALA A 41 0.22 0.57 -12.58
C ALA A 41 0.84 -0.02 -13.86
N ASP A 42 1.81 0.67 -14.47
CA ASP A 42 2.59 0.18 -15.62
C ASP A 42 4.08 0.52 -15.44
N VAL A 43 4.75 -0.24 -14.57
CA VAL A 43 6.18 -0.02 -14.24
C VAL A 43 7.11 -0.16 -15.43
N GLU A 44 6.69 -0.88 -16.48
CA GLU A 44 7.49 -1.06 -17.70
C GLU A 44 7.52 0.21 -18.55
N SER A 45 6.50 1.06 -18.44
CA SER A 45 6.47 2.39 -19.07
C SER A 45 7.45 3.39 -18.44
N ILE A 46 7.92 3.12 -17.22
CA ILE A 46 8.87 3.99 -16.53
C ILE A 46 10.27 3.81 -17.16
N PRO A 47 10.98 4.91 -17.50
CA PRO A 47 12.35 4.85 -18.03
C PRO A 47 13.28 4.01 -17.17
N THR A 48 14.03 3.11 -17.81
CA THR A 48 14.80 2.04 -17.16
C THR A 48 15.79 2.57 -16.10
N ASP A 49 16.37 3.74 -16.31
CA ASP A 49 17.36 4.36 -15.41
C ASP A 49 16.77 4.92 -14.11
N ILE A 50 15.46 5.17 -14.06
CA ILE A 50 14.74 5.58 -12.85
C ILE A 50 13.72 4.55 -12.34
N ARG A 51 13.40 3.52 -13.14
CA ARG A 51 12.32 2.56 -12.86
C ARG A 51 12.35 2.02 -11.43
N GLN A 52 13.46 1.42 -11.00
CA GLN A 52 13.53 0.85 -9.65
C GLN A 52 13.47 1.92 -8.55
N ALA A 53 13.99 3.13 -8.82
CA ALA A 53 13.89 4.23 -7.86
C ALA A 53 12.45 4.70 -7.69
N VAL A 54 11.66 4.75 -8.78
CA VAL A 54 10.23 5.07 -8.74
C VAL A 54 9.43 3.94 -8.10
N ILE A 55 9.72 2.67 -8.39
CA ILE A 55 9.07 1.53 -7.72
C ILE A 55 9.29 1.61 -6.19
N ASN A 56 10.55 1.71 -5.76
CA ASN A 56 10.87 1.67 -4.33
C ASN A 56 10.37 2.91 -3.57
N ASN A 57 10.56 4.10 -4.14
CA ASN A 57 10.27 5.35 -3.43
C ASN A 57 8.88 5.91 -3.74
N GLY A 58 8.37 5.70 -4.95
CA GLY A 58 6.98 5.98 -5.28
C GLY A 58 6.03 5.03 -4.58
N GLY A 59 6.34 3.72 -4.58
CA GLY A 59 5.61 2.74 -3.79
C GLY A 59 5.69 3.07 -2.29
N GLY A 60 6.87 3.42 -1.80
CA GLY A 60 7.06 3.85 -0.41
C GLY A 60 6.19 5.06 -0.05
N HIS A 61 6.10 6.07 -0.92
CA HIS A 61 5.23 7.21 -0.69
C HIS A 61 3.74 6.82 -0.67
N LEU A 62 3.25 6.12 -1.70
CA LEU A 62 1.84 5.75 -1.80
C LEU A 62 1.39 4.83 -0.67
N ASN A 63 2.21 3.82 -0.32
CA ASN A 63 1.90 2.89 0.75
C ASN A 63 1.78 3.61 2.11
N HIS A 64 2.69 4.55 2.41
CA HIS A 64 2.63 5.30 3.67
C HIS A 64 1.50 6.32 3.66
N ALA A 65 1.27 7.04 2.56
CA ALA A 65 0.16 7.98 2.44
C ALA A 65 -1.18 7.29 2.76
N LEU A 66 -1.42 6.13 2.16
CA LEU A 66 -2.59 5.31 2.46
C LEU A 66 -2.60 4.82 3.92
N PHE A 67 -1.48 4.32 4.45
CA PHE A 67 -1.38 3.86 5.84
C PHE A 67 -1.80 4.92 6.87
N TRP A 68 -1.44 6.19 6.65
CA TRP A 68 -1.85 7.29 7.54
C TRP A 68 -3.35 7.58 7.48
N GLU A 69 -3.96 7.51 6.30
CA GLU A 69 -5.39 7.75 6.10
C GLU A 69 -6.27 6.62 6.67
N LEU A 70 -5.72 5.41 6.75
CA LEU A 70 -6.42 4.23 7.26
C LEU A 70 -6.42 4.12 8.80
N MET A 71 -5.63 4.94 9.49
CA MET A 71 -5.54 4.92 10.94
C MET A 71 -6.30 6.09 11.57
N THR A 72 -6.98 5.81 12.69
CA THR A 72 -7.74 6.80 13.45
C THR A 72 -7.62 6.54 14.94
N PRO A 73 -7.62 7.58 15.80
CA PRO A 73 -7.73 7.40 17.25
C PRO A 73 -9.13 6.94 17.68
N GLU A 74 -10.13 7.09 16.81
CA GLU A 74 -11.52 6.76 17.08
C GLU A 74 -11.81 5.29 16.78
N GLU A 75 -12.68 4.66 17.57
CA GLU A 75 -13.19 3.34 17.25
C GLU A 75 -14.13 3.42 16.04
N THR A 76 -13.86 2.60 15.02
CA THR A 76 -14.67 2.51 13.81
C THR A 76 -14.94 1.05 13.47
N ALA A 77 -16.00 0.81 12.71
CA ALA A 77 -16.36 -0.50 12.20
C ALA A 77 -16.49 -0.43 10.66
N PRO A 78 -16.32 -1.57 9.96
CA PRO A 78 -16.62 -1.63 8.53
C PRO A 78 -18.03 -1.09 8.24
N SER A 79 -18.18 -0.39 7.12
CA SER A 79 -19.51 -0.02 6.63
C SER A 79 -20.34 -1.28 6.34
N ALA A 80 -21.67 -1.15 6.30
CA ALA A 80 -22.54 -2.30 6.00
C ALA A 80 -22.21 -2.97 4.66
N GLU A 81 -21.82 -2.17 3.66
CA GLU A 81 -21.39 -2.65 2.34
C GLU A 81 -20.08 -3.45 2.44
N LEU A 82 -19.05 -2.88 3.08
CA LEU A 82 -17.77 -3.57 3.25
C LEU A 82 -17.91 -4.83 4.11
N ALA A 83 -18.72 -4.80 5.16
CA ALA A 83 -18.99 -5.96 6.01
C ALA A 83 -19.65 -7.10 5.21
N ALA A 84 -20.61 -6.78 4.32
CA ALA A 84 -21.24 -7.77 3.47
C ALA A 84 -20.27 -8.37 2.44
N ASP A 85 -19.39 -7.56 1.85
CA ASP A 85 -18.37 -8.04 0.91
C ASP A 85 -17.32 -8.90 1.61
N LEU A 86 -16.94 -8.56 2.83
CA LEU A 86 -16.05 -9.36 3.66
C LEU A 86 -16.67 -10.73 3.98
N GLU A 87 -17.93 -10.76 4.42
CA GLU A 87 -18.66 -12.01 4.68
C GLU A 87 -18.78 -12.86 3.41
N ALA A 88 -19.14 -12.24 2.28
CA ALA A 88 -19.31 -12.94 1.01
C ALA A 88 -17.99 -13.52 0.47
N THR A 89 -16.86 -12.89 0.78
CA THR A 89 -15.54 -13.31 0.29
C THR A 89 -14.87 -14.31 1.24
N PHE A 90 -14.87 -14.01 2.54
CA PHE A 90 -14.10 -14.73 3.54
C PHE A 90 -14.94 -15.67 4.42
N GLY A 91 -16.27 -15.60 4.32
CA GLY A 91 -17.20 -16.39 5.12
C GLY A 91 -17.56 -15.74 6.45
N SER A 92 -16.62 -15.04 7.09
CA SER A 92 -16.87 -14.19 8.26
C SER A 92 -15.84 -13.08 8.43
N PHE A 93 -16.15 -12.06 9.23
CA PHE A 93 -15.17 -11.03 9.60
C PHE A 93 -13.99 -11.61 10.40
N ASP A 94 -14.22 -12.62 11.24
CA ASP A 94 -13.15 -13.28 12.00
C ASP A 94 -12.25 -14.13 11.08
N ASP A 95 -12.80 -14.75 10.05
CA ASP A 95 -12.03 -15.46 9.02
C ASP A 95 -11.19 -14.48 8.19
N PHE A 96 -11.75 -13.31 7.84
CA PHE A 96 -10.97 -12.22 7.23
C PHE A 96 -9.80 -11.80 8.13
N LYS A 97 -10.05 -11.50 9.41
CA LYS A 97 -9.00 -11.11 10.36
C LYS A 97 -7.92 -12.18 10.47
N THR A 98 -8.30 -13.46 10.45
CA THR A 98 -7.38 -14.59 10.47
C THR A 98 -6.51 -14.60 9.21
N ALA A 99 -7.11 -14.52 8.03
CA ALA A 99 -6.40 -14.49 6.75
C ALA A 99 -5.44 -13.30 6.65
N PHE A 100 -5.91 -12.09 7.00
CA PHE A 100 -5.11 -10.88 6.97
C PHE A 100 -3.94 -10.93 7.98
N THR A 101 -4.19 -11.42 9.19
CA THR A 101 -3.14 -11.63 10.21
C THR A 101 -2.10 -12.64 9.74
N THR A 102 -2.52 -13.73 9.10
CA THR A 102 -1.58 -14.70 8.51
C THR A 102 -0.72 -14.05 7.43
N ALA A 103 -1.31 -13.25 6.52
CA ALA A 103 -0.55 -12.54 5.49
C ALA A 103 0.50 -11.58 6.09
N ALA A 104 0.13 -10.83 7.14
CA ALA A 104 1.03 -9.90 7.83
C ALA A 104 2.16 -10.62 8.59
N THR A 105 1.84 -11.71 9.30
CA THR A 105 2.82 -12.42 10.15
C THR A 105 3.75 -13.34 9.38
N THR A 106 3.34 -13.81 8.20
CA THR A 106 4.14 -14.73 7.36
C THR A 106 4.97 -14.01 6.31
N ARG A 107 4.79 -12.70 6.12
CA ARG A 107 5.68 -11.88 5.28
C ARG A 107 7.10 -11.92 5.86
N PHE A 108 7.98 -12.64 5.18
CA PHE A 108 9.39 -12.72 5.56
C PHE A 108 10.17 -11.50 5.05
N GLY A 109 10.91 -10.85 5.96
CA GLY A 109 11.60 -9.60 5.67
C GLY A 109 10.65 -8.40 5.63
N SER A 110 11.10 -7.29 5.06
CA SER A 110 10.27 -6.09 4.91
C SER A 110 9.18 -6.29 3.86
N GLY A 111 8.00 -5.72 4.11
CA GLY A 111 6.87 -5.78 3.20
C GLY A 111 5.59 -5.30 3.87
N TRP A 112 4.49 -5.57 3.18
CA TRP A 112 3.15 -5.15 3.59
C TRP A 112 2.16 -6.29 3.42
N ALA A 113 1.11 -6.33 4.24
CA ALA A 113 -0.09 -7.12 4.02
C ALA A 113 -1.26 -6.21 3.62
N TRP A 114 -2.09 -6.71 2.71
CA TRP A 114 -3.11 -5.92 2.04
C TRP A 114 -4.46 -6.62 2.01
N LEU A 115 -5.52 -5.82 2.17
CA LEU A 115 -6.84 -6.13 1.63
C LEU A 115 -6.98 -5.27 0.38
N VAL A 116 -7.33 -5.90 -0.73
CA VAL A 116 -7.40 -5.25 -2.05
C VAL A 116 -8.69 -5.63 -2.77
N VAL A 117 -9.10 -4.77 -3.70
CA VAL A 117 -10.09 -5.11 -4.74
C VAL A 117 -9.33 -5.53 -5.99
N ASN A 118 -9.57 -6.75 -6.46
CA ASN A 118 -8.96 -7.29 -7.67
C ASN A 118 -9.64 -6.78 -8.95
N LYS A 119 -9.15 -7.22 -10.12
CA LYS A 119 -9.65 -6.76 -11.43
C LYS A 119 -11.09 -7.17 -11.71
N GLU A 120 -11.58 -8.20 -11.02
CA GLU A 120 -12.96 -8.67 -11.08
C GLU A 120 -13.88 -7.96 -10.07
N GLY A 121 -13.37 -6.98 -9.31
CA GLY A 121 -14.13 -6.27 -8.30
C GLY A 121 -14.38 -7.08 -7.03
N LYS A 122 -13.52 -8.05 -6.71
CA LYS A 122 -13.62 -8.91 -5.52
C LYS A 122 -12.51 -8.64 -4.52
N LEU A 123 -12.81 -8.86 -3.25
CA LEU A 123 -11.83 -8.72 -2.18
C LEU A 123 -10.81 -9.85 -2.23
N GLU A 124 -9.56 -9.51 -1.94
CA GLU A 124 -8.44 -10.45 -1.86
C GLU A 124 -7.51 -10.02 -0.72
N VAL A 125 -6.98 -11.00 0.03
CA VAL A 125 -5.87 -10.78 0.96
C VAL A 125 -4.58 -11.20 0.29
N MET A 126 -3.58 -10.32 0.32
CA MET A 126 -2.26 -10.59 -0.25
C MET A 126 -1.15 -9.93 0.57
N SER A 127 0.10 -10.15 0.21
CA SER A 127 1.23 -9.40 0.75
C SER A 127 2.26 -9.09 -0.33
N THR A 128 2.95 -7.97 -0.19
CA THR A 128 4.03 -7.55 -1.10
C THR A 128 5.35 -7.43 -0.34
N ALA A 129 6.46 -7.55 -1.06
CA ALA A 129 7.79 -7.36 -0.48
C ALA A 129 8.20 -5.88 -0.56
N ASN A 130 9.01 -5.43 0.40
CA ASN A 130 9.58 -4.09 0.43
C ASN A 130 8.51 -2.99 0.31
N GLN A 131 8.55 -2.21 -0.77
CA GLN A 131 7.60 -1.15 -1.08
C GLN A 131 6.82 -1.42 -2.38
N ASP A 132 6.85 -2.66 -2.86
CA ASP A 132 6.00 -3.07 -3.98
C ASP A 132 4.53 -2.89 -3.57
N THR A 133 3.71 -2.44 -4.52
CA THR A 133 2.30 -2.10 -4.27
C THR A 133 1.38 -2.98 -5.12
N PRO A 134 0.21 -3.40 -4.59
CA PRO A 134 -0.81 -4.12 -5.38
C PRO A 134 -1.26 -3.37 -6.65
N ILE A 135 -1.08 -2.04 -6.69
CA ILE A 135 -1.35 -1.21 -7.88
C ILE A 135 -0.58 -1.74 -9.10
N SER A 136 0.66 -2.20 -8.93
CA SER A 136 1.47 -2.78 -10.00
C SER A 136 0.95 -4.14 -10.52
N GLU A 137 0.08 -4.80 -9.75
CA GLU A 137 -0.65 -6.00 -10.20
C GLU A 137 -2.03 -5.65 -10.80
N GLY A 138 -2.38 -4.35 -10.83
CA GLY A 138 -3.68 -3.84 -11.26
C GLY A 138 -4.78 -4.09 -10.23
N LYS A 139 -4.44 -4.07 -8.94
CA LYS A 139 -5.36 -4.23 -7.81
C LYS A 139 -5.47 -2.90 -7.05
N THR A 140 -6.62 -2.63 -6.44
CA THR A 140 -6.85 -1.40 -5.66
C THR A 140 -6.68 -1.70 -4.17
N PRO A 141 -5.67 -1.16 -3.48
CA PRO A 141 -5.50 -1.38 -2.04
C PRO A 141 -6.56 -0.60 -1.25
N ILE A 142 -7.19 -1.27 -0.26
CA ILE A 142 -8.20 -0.65 0.62
C ILE A 142 -7.83 -0.75 2.11
N LEU A 143 -6.90 -1.63 2.48
CA LEU A 143 -6.26 -1.69 3.80
C LEU A 143 -4.82 -2.17 3.63
N GLY A 144 -3.87 -1.60 4.38
CA GLY A 144 -2.46 -2.00 4.37
C GLY A 144 -1.82 -1.92 5.76
N ILE A 145 -0.97 -2.89 6.10
CA ILE A 145 -0.13 -2.90 7.32
C ILE A 145 1.28 -3.43 7.03
#